data_AF-A0A6I4HT74-F1
#
_entry.id   AF-A0A6I4HT74-F1
#
_cell.length_a   1.000
_cell.length_b   1.000
_cell.length_c   1.000
_cell.angle_alpha   90.00
_cell.angle_beta   90.00
_cell.angle_gamma   90.00
#
_symmetry.space_group_name_H-M   'P 1'
#
loop_
_entity.id
_entity.type
_entity.pdbx_description
1 polymer ?
#
loop_
_entity_poly.entity_id
_entity_poly.type
_entity_poly.pdbx_seq_one_letter_code
_entity_poly.pdbx_strand_id
1 'polypeptide(L)'
;LSETQLGQPIALVVIKDPQINAFAVPGGLFALNTGLISSARNIDEIAGVMAHEIAHVSQRHFSRSEEAFKGQTLLSLAGLLAGVALAAQAGGDAGAAV
;
A
#
# COMPACT_ATOMS: atom_id res chain seq x y z
N LEU A 1 -4.99 5.25 -10.82
CA LEU A 1 -3.53 5.01 -10.97
C LEU A 1 -2.93 4.32 -9.73
N SER A 2 -3.71 3.56 -8.93
CA SER A 2 -3.34 3.31 -7.52
C SER A 2 -2.77 1.94 -7.18
N GLU A 3 -2.60 1.01 -8.12
CA GLU A 3 -2.25 -0.37 -7.79
C GLU A 3 -1.25 -0.92 -8.82
N THR A 4 -0.01 -1.19 -8.40
CA THR A 4 0.91 -2.04 -9.18
C THR A 4 0.43 -3.49 -9.04
N GLN A 5 -0.51 -3.91 -9.87
CA GLN A 5 -0.94 -5.31 -9.93
C GLN A 5 0.09 -6.14 -10.72
N LEU A 6 0.47 -7.32 -10.20
CA LEU A 6 1.23 -8.31 -10.95
C LEU A 6 0.42 -8.66 -12.22
N GLY A 7 0.90 -8.25 -13.38
CA GLY A 7 0.20 -8.35 -14.67
C GLY A 7 0.06 -7.03 -15.43
N GLN A 8 0.35 -5.88 -14.81
CA GLN A 8 0.47 -4.59 -15.50
C GLN A 8 1.87 -4.40 -16.10
N PRO A 9 2.00 -3.69 -17.23
CA PRO A 9 3.30 -3.37 -17.81
C PRO A 9 4.19 -2.64 -16.79
N ILE A 10 5.42 -3.13 -16.67
CA ILE A 10 6.44 -2.48 -15.84
C ILE A 10 7.28 -1.58 -16.75
N ALA A 11 7.49 -0.34 -16.32
CA ALA A 11 8.37 0.62 -16.98
C ALA A 11 9.65 0.77 -16.17
N LEU A 12 10.80 0.71 -16.86
CA LEU A 12 12.12 0.94 -16.28
C LEU A 12 12.75 2.17 -16.93
N VAL A 13 13.20 3.11 -16.10
CA VAL A 13 13.89 4.32 -16.54
C VAL A 13 15.30 4.33 -15.98
N VAL A 14 16.29 4.61 -16.84
CA VAL A 14 17.66 4.86 -16.43
C VAL A 14 17.89 6.35 -16.35
N ILE A 15 18.24 6.84 -15.17
CA ILE A 15 18.48 8.24 -14.88
C ILE A 15 19.99 8.48 -14.91
N LYS A 16 20.42 9.46 -15.71
CA LYS A 16 21.82 9.89 -15.77
C LYS A 16 22.16 10.71 -14.53
N ASP A 17 22.47 10.03 -13.46
CA ASP A 17 22.85 10.56 -12.15
C ASP A 17 23.97 9.67 -11.56
N PRO A 18 25.10 10.25 -11.10
CA PRO A 18 26.20 9.49 -10.50
C PRO A 18 25.90 8.98 -9.08
N GLN A 19 24.80 9.38 -8.45
CA GLN A 19 24.39 8.85 -7.14
C GLN A 19 24.02 7.36 -7.23
N ILE A 20 24.38 6.59 -6.21
CA ILE A 20 23.99 5.18 -6.08
C ILE A 20 22.56 5.13 -5.56
N ASN A 21 21.60 4.94 -6.46
CA ASN A 21 20.18 4.93 -6.08
C ASN A 21 19.30 4.12 -7.06
N ALA A 22 18.20 3.61 -6.55
CA ALA A 22 17.08 3.01 -7.28
C ALA A 22 15.79 3.23 -6.48
N PHE A 23 14.64 3.32 -7.14
CA PHE A 23 13.36 3.42 -6.45
C PHE A 23 12.20 2.92 -7.30
N ALA A 24 11.14 2.46 -6.63
CA ALA A 24 9.88 2.09 -7.24
C ALA A 24 8.75 3.04 -6.82
N VAL A 25 7.82 3.32 -7.73
CA VAL A 25 6.58 4.04 -7.41
C VAL A 25 5.34 3.20 -7.72
N PRO A 26 4.22 3.42 -7.01
CA PRO A 26 2.94 2.81 -7.37
C PRO A 26 2.58 3.10 -8.84
N GLY A 27 2.11 2.08 -9.55
CA GLY A 27 1.82 2.15 -10.98
C GLY A 27 2.86 1.45 -11.88
N GLY A 28 3.85 0.76 -11.30
CA GLY A 28 4.77 -0.11 -12.05
C GLY A 28 5.93 0.62 -12.73
N LEU A 29 6.26 1.83 -12.28
CA LEU A 29 7.43 2.57 -12.75
C LEU A 29 8.60 2.38 -11.77
N PHE A 30 9.75 2.00 -12.31
CA PHE A 30 11.00 1.81 -11.58
C PHE A 30 12.08 2.69 -12.21
N ALA A 31 12.95 3.23 -11.36
CA ALA A 31 14.06 4.06 -11.78
C ALA A 31 15.39 3.53 -11.23
N LEU A 32 16.43 3.59 -12.07
CA LEU A 32 17.80 3.22 -11.75
C LEU A 32 18.73 4.37 -12.09
N ASN A 33 19.58 4.79 -11.15
CA ASN A 33 20.61 5.78 -11.43
C ASN A 33 21.84 5.13 -12.07
N THR A 34 22.49 5.82 -13.01
CA THR A 34 23.75 5.36 -13.63
C THR A 34 24.88 5.13 -12.60
N GLY A 35 24.85 5.82 -11.46
CA GLY A 35 25.77 5.60 -10.34
C GLY A 35 25.66 4.20 -9.73
N LEU A 36 24.44 3.67 -9.60
CA LEU A 36 24.22 2.29 -9.14
C LEU A 36 24.79 1.28 -10.14
N ILE A 37 24.52 1.49 -11.44
CA ILE A 37 25.02 0.61 -12.52
C ILE A 37 26.56 0.59 -12.55
N SER A 38 27.18 1.77 -12.42
CA SER A 38 28.64 1.92 -12.49
C SER A 38 29.36 1.41 -11.23
N SER A 39 28.64 1.33 -10.10
CA SER A 39 29.20 0.87 -8.83
C SER A 39 28.99 -0.63 -8.58
N ALA A 40 28.03 -1.24 -9.27
CA ALA A 40 27.75 -2.67 -9.14
C ALA A 40 28.87 -3.51 -9.76
N ARG A 41 29.30 -4.56 -9.05
CA ARG A 41 30.36 -5.48 -9.53
C ARG A 41 29.85 -6.45 -10.57
N ASN A 42 28.57 -6.77 -10.52
CA ASN A 42 27.90 -7.70 -11.42
C ASN A 42 26.41 -7.36 -11.51
N ILE A 43 25.71 -8.04 -12.42
CA ILE A 43 24.28 -7.86 -12.63
C ILE A 43 23.44 -8.33 -11.43
N ASP A 44 23.94 -9.27 -10.63
CA ASP A 44 23.21 -9.84 -9.49
C ASP A 44 22.99 -8.80 -8.39
N GLU A 45 23.95 -7.88 -8.19
CA GLU A 45 23.82 -6.76 -7.25
C GLU A 45 22.70 -5.79 -7.68
N ILE A 46 22.62 -5.48 -8.98
CA ILE A 46 21.54 -4.65 -9.54
C ILE A 46 20.20 -5.38 -9.40
N ALA A 47 20.17 -6.68 -9.71
CA ALA A 47 18.97 -7.50 -9.58
C ALA A 47 18.48 -7.57 -8.12
N GLY A 48 19.40 -7.66 -7.15
CA GLY A 48 19.09 -7.65 -5.73
C GLY A 48 18.45 -6.34 -5.27
N VAL A 49 18.99 -5.20 -5.71
CA VAL A 49 18.39 -3.88 -5.43
C VAL A 49 17.02 -3.75 -6.09
N MET A 50 16.87 -4.15 -7.35
CA MET A 50 15.58 -4.12 -8.04
C MET A 50 14.55 -5.04 -7.37
N ALA A 51 14.96 -6.23 -6.91
CA ALA A 51 14.10 -7.14 -6.16
C ALA A 51 13.65 -6.54 -4.83
N HIS A 52 14.53 -5.82 -4.13
CA HIS A 52 14.20 -5.08 -2.91
C HIS A 52 13.12 -4.00 -3.17
N GLU A 53 13.30 -3.21 -4.23
CA GLU A 53 12.32 -2.17 -4.61
C GLU A 53 10.97 -2.77 -5.05
N ILE A 54 10.99 -3.87 -5.81
CA ILE A 54 9.78 -4.63 -6.17
C ILE A 54 9.11 -5.18 -4.91
N ALA A 55 9.86 -5.69 -3.95
CA ALA A 55 9.33 -6.17 -2.68
C ALA A 55 8.64 -5.03 -1.91
N HIS A 56 9.27 -3.86 -1.83
CA HIS A 56 8.66 -2.68 -1.19
C HIS A 56 7.33 -2.28 -1.84
N VAL A 57 7.27 -2.22 -3.17
CA VAL A 57 6.03 -1.86 -3.87
C VAL A 57 4.98 -2.98 -3.82
N SER A 58 5.38 -4.25 -3.83
CA SER A 58 4.48 -5.41 -3.86
C SER A 58 3.91 -5.78 -2.50
N GLN A 59 4.56 -5.40 -1.40
CA GLN A 59 4.17 -5.79 -0.05
C GLN A 59 2.88 -5.12 0.46
N ARG A 60 2.20 -4.27 -0.33
CA ARG A 60 0.80 -3.85 -0.09
C ARG A 60 0.50 -3.30 1.32
N HIS A 61 1.48 -2.83 2.08
CA HIS A 61 1.22 -2.34 3.45
C HIS A 61 0.22 -1.17 3.47
N PHE A 62 0.15 -0.40 2.39
CA PHE A 62 -0.80 0.69 2.22
C PHE A 62 -2.18 0.23 1.71
N SER A 63 -2.22 -0.65 0.71
CA SER A 63 -3.47 -1.16 0.12
C SER A 63 -4.24 -2.08 1.09
N ARG A 64 -3.52 -2.98 1.79
CA ARG A 64 -4.13 -3.86 2.80
C ARG A 64 -4.63 -3.11 4.03
N SER A 65 -3.97 -2.02 4.43
CA SER A 65 -4.43 -1.23 5.57
C SER A 65 -5.70 -0.45 5.22
N GLU A 66 -5.80 0.13 4.02
CA GLU A 66 -7.03 0.83 3.58
C GLU A 66 -8.24 -0.12 3.44
N GLU A 67 -8.03 -1.31 2.88
CA GLU A 67 -9.12 -2.28 2.71
C GLU A 67 -9.60 -2.85 4.05
N ALA A 68 -8.66 -3.14 4.97
CA ALA A 68 -8.99 -3.51 6.35
C ALA A 68 -9.72 -2.37 7.09
N PHE A 69 -9.31 -1.11 6.88
CA PHE A 69 -9.91 0.06 7.51
C PHE A 69 -11.36 0.30 7.03
N LYS A 70 -11.63 0.08 5.74
CA LYS A 70 -12.99 0.14 5.17
C LYS A 70 -13.89 -0.93 5.76
N GLY A 71 -13.40 -2.18 5.85
CA GLY A 71 -14.14 -3.28 6.47
C GLY A 71 -14.51 -3.01 7.92
N GLN A 72 -13.55 -2.51 8.71
CA GLN A 72 -13.76 -2.17 10.13
C GLN A 72 -14.79 -1.05 10.31
N THR A 73 -14.74 -0.01 9.47
CA THR A 73 -15.67 1.13 9.53
C THR A 73 -17.10 0.69 9.22
N LEU A 74 -17.27 -0.16 8.20
CA LEU A 74 -18.59 -0.69 7.83
C LEU A 74 -19.19 -1.53 8.97
N LEU A 75 -18.35 -2.36 9.61
CA LEU A 75 -18.76 -3.22 10.72
C LEU A 75 -19.15 -2.39 11.96
N SER A 76 -18.38 -1.36 12.29
CA SER A 76 -18.70 -0.43 13.38
C SER A 76 -20.01 0.33 13.13
N LEU A 77 -20.23 0.82 11.91
CA LEU A 77 -21.48 1.49 11.54
C LEU A 77 -22.67 0.53 11.66
N ALA A 78 -22.53 -0.70 11.17
CA ALA A 78 -23.56 -1.72 11.30
C ALA A 78 -23.88 -2.03 12.77
N GLY A 79 -22.87 -2.15 13.63
CA GLY A 79 -23.04 -2.33 15.07
C GLY A 79 -23.76 -1.16 15.75
N LEU A 80 -23.44 0.07 15.36
CA LEU A 80 -24.06 1.28 15.90
C LEU A 80 -25.54 1.38 15.48
N LEU A 81 -25.86 1.12 14.22
CA LEU A 81 -27.24 1.08 13.72
C LEU A 81 -28.05 -0.04 14.38
N ALA A 82 -27.47 -1.22 14.55
CA ALA A 82 -28.12 -2.33 15.25
C ALA A 82 -28.40 -1.96 16.72
N GLY A 83 -27.43 -1.33 17.41
CA GLY A 83 -27.60 -0.84 18.78
C GLY A 83 -28.74 0.19 18.90
N VAL A 84 -28.79 1.17 17.99
CA VAL A 84 -29.87 2.18 17.95
C VAL A 84 -31.23 1.53 17.68
N ALA A 85 -31.32 0.59 16.74
CA ALA A 85 -32.56 -0.11 16.43
C ALA A 85 -33.07 -0.94 17.61
N LEU A 86 -32.17 -1.63 18.32
CA LEU A 86 -32.50 -2.38 19.53
C LEU A 86 -32.95 -1.46 20.67
N ALA A 87 -32.26 -0.33 20.88
CA ALA A 87 -32.64 0.67 21.88
C ALA A 87 -34.02 1.30 21.57
N ALA A 88 -34.33 1.52 20.29
CA ALA A 88 -35.63 2.05 19.87
C ALA A 88 -36.78 1.05 20.09
N GLN A 89 -36.53 -0.25 19.92
CA GLN A 89 -37.54 -1.29 20.17
C GLN A 89 -37.70 -1.67 21.64
N ALA A 90 -36.68 -1.43 22.47
CA ALA A 90 -36.72 -1.69 23.91
C ALA A 90 -37.68 -0.76 24.69
N GLY A 91 -38.22 0.29 24.05
CA GLY A 91 -39.21 1.16 24.65
C GLY A 91 -38.61 2.15 25.65
N GLY A 92 -38.29 3.35 25.17
CA GLY A 92 -38.54 4.61 25.88
C GLY A 92 -37.79 4.98 27.17
N ASP A 93 -37.09 4.09 27.89
CA ASP A 93 -36.55 4.40 29.23
C ASP A 93 -35.04 4.09 29.41
N ALA A 94 -34.21 4.32 28.39
CA ALA A 94 -32.74 4.18 28.49
C ALA A 94 -31.98 5.52 28.46
N GLY A 95 -32.62 6.60 28.90
CA GLY A 95 -32.05 7.95 28.97
C GLY A 95 -31.17 8.24 30.21
N ALA A 96 -30.78 7.26 31.02
CA ALA A 96 -30.03 7.52 32.25
C ALA A 96 -28.92 6.49 32.51
N ALA A 97 -27.73 6.73 31.94
CA ALA A 97 -26.46 6.39 32.58
C ALA A 97 -25.35 7.23 31.93
N VAL A 98 -24.98 8.30 32.64
CA VAL A 98 -23.71 9.04 32.50
C VAL A 98 -22.58 8.18 33.04
#